data_AF-D8K9X6-F1
#
_entry.id   AF-D8K9X6-F1
#
_cell.length_a   1.000
_cell.length_b   1.000
_cell.length_c   1.000
_cell.angle_alpha   90.00
_cell.angle_beta   90.00
_cell.angle_gamma   90.00
#
_symmetry.space_group_name_H-M   'P 1'
#
loop_
_entity.id
_entity.type
_entity.pdbx_description
1 polymer ?
#
loop_
_entity_poly.entity_id
_entity_poly.type
_entity_poly.pdbx_seq_one_letter_code
_entity_poly.pdbx_strand_id
1 'polypeptide(L)'
;MEGRTVNKASLALALWLLFSGCLADSAVIVGSKKFTESILLGELVVQQIRSAGVNAIHRRELGGSRVLWNALLTGEIDIYPEYTGTLYYEIFSRQVTEEAELRRLLVAQGIEMSRPLGFNNTYALGMKEAVAERLNIRKISDLVRHPELVLGFSNEFMARADGWPGLRTRYGLPQRQVSGLDHDLAYRGLAQGSLQVIDLYSTDAEIDYYGLRVLEDDRHYFPDYKALLLYRRDLLKQAPEAVTALHSLEGRLDSASMAAMNAQVKLERVPDFQVAGNFLEQTFGHRPQASPVTAWQRFYRHTKEHLVLVGISLTSAIVVAIPLGVIAAYRPRLGSIILSIAGIIQTIPALALLVFMIPLLGIGGPPAVVALFLYSLLPILRNTHTGLHDISPQLRESAVALGLSTGARLRLVELPMASRAILAGIKTSAVINVGTATLGALIGAGGYGQPILTGIRLDDVSLILEGAIPAAGLAMLVQGLFEWADRAIVPKGLRLAERKR
;
A
#
# COMPACT_ATOMS: atom_id res chain seq x y z
N MET A 1 43.55 -6.11 26.70
CA MET A 1 43.33 -6.56 25.31
C MET A 1 42.36 -5.59 24.66
N GLU A 2 42.85 -4.87 23.65
CA GLU A 2 42.26 -3.67 23.07
C GLU A 2 40.85 -3.89 22.51
N GLY A 3 39.93 -3.03 22.93
CA GLY A 3 38.55 -3.01 22.47
C GLY A 3 38.47 -2.48 21.05
N ARG A 4 38.09 -3.35 20.11
CA ARG A 4 37.64 -2.93 18.77
C ARG A 4 36.34 -2.14 18.91
N THR A 5 36.46 -0.82 18.94
CA THR A 5 35.35 0.10 18.69
C THR A 5 34.88 -0.14 17.25
N VAL A 6 33.70 -0.75 17.10
CA VAL A 6 33.01 -0.78 15.82
C VAL A 6 32.69 0.68 15.47
N ASN A 7 33.43 1.22 14.50
CA ASN A 7 33.36 2.60 14.11
C ASN A 7 31.97 2.87 13.52
N LYS A 8 31.21 3.81 14.09
CA LYS A 8 29.87 4.19 13.59
C LYS A 8 29.89 4.60 12.11
N ALA A 9 31.05 5.08 11.64
CA ALA A 9 31.32 5.36 10.24
C ALA A 9 31.25 4.11 9.35
N SER A 10 31.66 2.93 9.83
CA SER A 10 31.64 1.68 9.06
C SER A 10 30.24 1.11 8.86
N LEU A 11 29.34 1.33 9.82
CA LEU A 11 27.92 0.92 9.70
C LEU A 11 27.16 1.86 8.76
N ALA A 12 27.42 3.17 8.85
CA ALA A 12 26.88 4.16 7.91
C ALA A 12 27.40 3.95 6.48
N LEU A 13 28.68 3.60 6.32
CA LEU A 13 29.29 3.30 5.02
C LEU A 13 28.76 2.00 4.41
N ALA A 14 28.49 0.97 5.22
CA ALA A 14 27.85 -0.27 4.77
C ALA A 14 26.38 -0.05 4.36
N LEU A 15 25.66 0.83 5.06
CA LEU A 15 24.31 1.29 4.66
C LEU A 15 24.36 2.11 3.37
N TRP A 16 25.38 2.94 3.16
CA TRP A 16 25.52 3.77 1.95
C TRP A 16 25.94 2.96 0.71
N LEU A 17 26.80 1.96 0.89
CA LEU A 17 27.26 1.07 -0.18
C LEU A 17 26.17 0.09 -0.67
N LEU A 18 25.14 -0.18 0.14
CA LEU A 18 23.96 -0.94 -0.29
C LEU A 18 23.02 -0.13 -1.21
N PHE A 19 23.16 1.20 -1.27
CA PHE A 19 22.36 2.08 -2.14
C PHE A 19 23.09 2.58 -3.38
N SER A 20 24.40 2.33 -3.51
CA SER A 20 25.19 2.75 -4.67
C SER A 20 25.13 1.71 -5.79
N GLY A 21 23.92 1.48 -6.32
CA GLY A 21 23.70 0.68 -7.51
C GLY A 21 23.91 1.50 -8.77
N CYS A 22 24.95 1.15 -9.53
CA CYS A 22 25.16 1.29 -10.98
C CYS A 22 24.35 2.36 -11.74
N LEU A 23 25.06 3.25 -12.46
CA LEU A 23 24.53 4.11 -13.53
C LEU A 23 23.99 3.23 -14.69
N ALA A 24 22.82 2.65 -14.50
CA ALA A 24 21.93 2.29 -15.59
C ALA A 24 21.27 3.58 -16.09
N ASP A 25 20.93 3.65 -17.38
CA ASP A 25 20.00 4.67 -17.89
C ASP A 25 18.79 4.72 -16.94
N SER A 26 18.62 5.84 -16.26
CA SER A 26 17.60 5.99 -15.23
C SER A 26 16.24 5.86 -15.91
N ALA A 27 15.56 4.75 -15.66
CA ALA A 27 14.26 4.50 -16.25
C ALA A 27 13.25 5.57 -15.79
N VAL A 28 12.40 6.02 -16.71
CA VAL A 28 11.28 6.92 -16.37
C VAL A 28 10.27 6.14 -15.53
N ILE A 29 9.98 6.65 -14.34
CA ILE A 29 9.10 5.99 -13.39
C ILE A 29 7.67 6.54 -13.54
N VAL A 30 6.76 5.69 -14.01
CA VAL A 30 5.35 6.04 -14.16
C VAL A 30 4.56 5.45 -12.99
N GLY A 31 3.90 6.30 -12.21
CA GLY A 31 3.05 5.91 -11.09
C GLY A 31 1.59 5.67 -11.51
N SER A 32 0.87 4.84 -10.74
CA SER A 32 -0.60 4.76 -10.83
C SER A 32 -1.29 4.62 -9.47
N LYS A 33 -2.53 5.10 -9.41
CA LYS A 33 -3.41 4.95 -8.25
C LYS A 33 -3.91 3.51 -8.15
N LYS A 34 -4.53 3.17 -7.02
CA LYS A 34 -4.99 1.81 -6.71
C LYS A 34 -6.31 1.35 -7.36
N PHE A 35 -6.73 1.96 -8.47
CA PHE A 35 -7.94 1.56 -9.21
C PHE A 35 -7.64 1.28 -10.68
N THR A 36 -8.50 0.49 -11.31
CA THR A 36 -8.25 -0.12 -12.62
C THR A 36 -7.91 0.88 -13.71
N GLU A 37 -8.68 1.95 -13.85
CA GLU A 37 -8.45 2.97 -14.88
C GLU A 37 -7.07 3.62 -14.71
N SER A 38 -6.68 4.04 -13.51
CA SER A 38 -5.36 4.67 -13.31
C SER A 38 -4.21 3.72 -13.61
N ILE A 39 -4.34 2.43 -13.28
CA ILE A 39 -3.35 1.40 -13.63
C ILE A 39 -3.27 1.25 -15.15
N LEU A 40 -4.41 1.16 -15.82
CA LEU A 40 -4.46 1.02 -17.27
C LEU A 40 -3.85 2.23 -17.98
N LEU A 41 -4.13 3.44 -17.51
CA LEU A 41 -3.51 4.68 -18.00
C LEU A 41 -2.00 4.70 -17.75
N GLY A 42 -1.54 4.28 -16.56
CA GLY A 42 -0.11 4.15 -16.26
C GLY A 42 0.60 3.18 -17.21
N GLU A 43 -0.06 2.07 -17.55
CA GLU A 43 0.44 1.07 -18.47
C GLU A 43 0.48 1.58 -19.92
N LEU A 44 -0.55 2.31 -20.37
CA LEU A 44 -0.55 3.02 -21.64
C LEU A 44 0.65 3.97 -21.77
N VAL A 45 0.89 4.78 -20.74
CA VAL A 45 2.00 5.73 -20.71
C VAL A 45 3.34 5.01 -20.77
N VAL A 46 3.55 3.97 -19.98
CA VAL A 46 4.82 3.19 -20.00
C VAL A 46 5.07 2.55 -21.36
N GLN A 47 4.04 1.95 -21.95
CA GLN A 47 4.17 1.31 -23.25
C GLN A 47 4.44 2.32 -24.38
N GLN A 48 3.81 3.49 -24.32
CA GLN A 48 4.04 4.57 -25.27
C GLN A 48 5.44 5.19 -25.13
N ILE A 49 5.95 5.33 -23.90
CA ILE A 49 7.34 5.79 -23.68
C ILE A 49 8.34 4.75 -24.20
N ARG A 50 8.07 3.45 -24.01
CA ARG A 50 8.91 2.37 -24.52
C ARG A 50 8.89 2.27 -26.04
N SER A 51 7.77 2.55 -26.72
CA SER A 51 7.73 2.58 -28.19
C SER A 51 8.59 3.72 -28.76
N ALA A 52 8.82 4.78 -28.00
CA ALA A 52 9.77 5.85 -28.33
C ALA A 52 11.25 5.51 -27.99
N GLY A 53 11.54 4.28 -27.56
CA GLY A 53 12.91 3.82 -27.26
C GLY A 53 13.43 4.19 -25.87
N VAL A 54 12.59 4.76 -25.00
CA VAL A 54 12.99 5.14 -23.63
C VAL A 54 12.62 4.04 -22.64
N ASN A 55 13.54 3.69 -21.74
CA ASN A 55 13.24 2.76 -20.67
C ASN A 55 12.26 3.38 -19.67
N ALA A 56 11.15 2.71 -19.40
CA ALA A 56 10.14 3.14 -18.44
C ALA A 56 9.68 1.99 -17.56
N ILE A 57 9.37 2.28 -16.29
CA ILE A 57 8.90 1.31 -15.30
C ILE A 57 7.57 1.79 -14.74
N HIS A 58 6.60 0.88 -14.70
CA HIS A 58 5.31 1.13 -14.07
C HIS A 58 5.36 0.80 -12.57
N ARG A 59 5.38 1.83 -11.71
CA ARG A 59 5.12 1.70 -10.28
C ARG A 59 3.62 1.81 -10.02
N ARG A 60 2.96 0.65 -10.05
CA ARG A 60 1.50 0.54 -9.95
C ARG A 60 1.00 0.52 -8.51
N GLU A 61 -0.27 0.91 -8.32
CA GLU A 61 -1.04 0.74 -7.08
C GLU A 61 -0.43 1.44 -5.85
N LEU A 62 0.15 2.63 -6.02
CA LEU A 62 0.91 3.32 -4.96
C LEU A 62 0.05 3.96 -3.86
N GLY A 63 -1.27 4.11 -4.10
CA GLY A 63 -2.20 4.71 -3.15
C GLY A 63 -3.27 5.60 -3.81
N GLY A 64 -3.72 6.62 -3.07
CA GLY A 64 -4.64 7.66 -3.55
C GLY A 64 -3.93 8.92 -4.06
N SER A 65 -4.69 9.94 -4.45
CA SER A 65 -4.21 11.15 -5.13
C SER A 65 -3.07 11.86 -4.38
N ARG A 66 -3.24 12.14 -3.08
CA ARG A 66 -2.20 12.80 -2.26
C ARG A 66 -0.88 12.04 -2.22
N VAL A 67 -0.95 10.71 -2.23
CA VAL A 67 0.23 9.85 -2.13
C VAL A 67 1.07 9.98 -3.40
N LEU A 68 0.44 9.87 -4.57
CA LEU A 68 1.13 10.04 -5.86
C LEU A 68 1.60 11.47 -6.07
N TRP A 69 0.81 12.46 -5.66
CA TRP A 69 1.20 13.86 -5.70
C TRP A 69 2.51 14.12 -4.93
N ASN A 70 2.60 13.63 -3.69
CA ASN A 70 3.82 13.76 -2.91
C ASN A 70 4.99 12.99 -3.54
N ALA A 71 4.75 11.78 -4.05
CA ALA A 71 5.76 10.97 -4.74
C ALA A 71 6.31 11.68 -6.00
N LEU A 72 5.46 12.43 -6.72
CA LEU A 72 5.87 13.24 -7.87
C LEU A 72 6.76 14.41 -7.42
N LEU A 73 6.38 15.10 -6.34
CA LEU A 73 7.17 16.22 -5.78
C LEU A 73 8.52 15.77 -5.21
N THR A 74 8.60 14.58 -4.60
CA THR A 74 9.85 14.04 -4.03
C THR A 74 10.73 13.32 -5.06
N GLY A 75 10.25 13.15 -6.30
CA GLY A 75 10.99 12.45 -7.35
C GLY A 75 10.99 10.92 -7.20
N GLU A 76 10.06 10.35 -6.42
CA GLU A 76 9.87 8.90 -6.32
C GLU A 76 9.15 8.32 -7.55
N ILE A 77 8.38 9.15 -8.25
CA ILE A 77 7.81 8.91 -9.58
C ILE A 77 8.03 10.15 -10.46
N ASP A 78 8.05 9.96 -11.77
CA ASP A 78 8.28 11.04 -12.74
C ASP A 78 7.01 11.47 -13.48
N ILE A 79 6.06 10.56 -13.65
CA ILE A 79 4.80 10.78 -14.38
C ILE A 79 3.67 10.02 -13.66
N TYR A 80 2.46 10.57 -13.60
CA TYR A 80 1.27 9.77 -13.27
C TYR A 80 -0.04 10.35 -13.82
N PRO A 81 -1.08 9.51 -14.03
CA PRO A 81 -2.42 9.96 -14.39
C PRO A 81 -3.17 10.62 -13.23
N GLU A 82 -3.71 11.82 -13.47
CA GLU A 82 -4.48 12.62 -12.53
C GLU A 82 -5.72 13.26 -13.19
N TYR A 83 -6.62 13.82 -12.41
CA TYR A 83 -7.91 14.35 -12.85
C TYR A 83 -8.05 15.81 -12.44
N THR A 84 -8.63 16.63 -13.32
CA THR A 84 -8.81 18.07 -13.07
C THR A 84 -9.55 18.37 -11.77
N GLY A 85 -10.68 17.70 -11.51
CA GLY A 85 -11.43 17.88 -10.27
C GLY A 85 -10.61 17.55 -9.02
N THR A 86 -9.78 16.51 -9.08
CA THR A 86 -8.87 16.16 -7.98
C THR A 86 -7.84 17.26 -7.72
N LEU A 87 -7.26 17.84 -8.76
CA LEU A 87 -6.32 18.95 -8.61
C LEU A 87 -6.98 20.15 -7.93
N TYR A 88 -8.14 20.58 -8.42
CA TYR A 88 -8.83 21.74 -7.87
C TYR A 88 -9.33 21.51 -6.45
N TYR A 89 -10.00 20.39 -6.18
CA TYR A 89 -10.75 20.20 -4.93
C TYR A 89 -9.96 19.49 -3.84
N GLU A 90 -9.06 18.57 -4.20
CA GLU A 90 -8.27 17.83 -3.22
C GLU A 90 -6.90 18.47 -3.05
N ILE A 91 -6.08 18.53 -4.11
CA ILE A 91 -4.67 18.95 -4.02
C ILE A 91 -4.54 20.42 -3.63
N PHE A 92 -5.26 21.31 -4.32
CA PHE A 92 -5.23 22.76 -4.09
C PHE A 92 -6.42 23.29 -3.27
N SER A 93 -7.33 22.43 -2.83
CA SER A 93 -8.41 22.78 -1.89
C SER A 93 -9.22 24.05 -2.28
N ARG A 94 -9.57 24.18 -3.56
CA ARG A 94 -10.29 25.32 -4.18
C ARG A 94 -9.57 26.67 -4.14
N GLN A 95 -8.28 26.71 -3.84
CA GLN A 95 -7.50 27.95 -3.96
C GLN A 95 -7.35 28.44 -5.41
N VAL A 96 -7.64 27.56 -6.37
CA VAL A 96 -7.51 27.78 -7.80
C VAL A 96 -8.78 27.32 -8.47
N THR A 97 -9.28 28.11 -9.42
CA THR A 97 -10.46 27.76 -10.22
C THR A 97 -10.21 27.84 -11.73
N GLU A 98 -9.12 28.50 -12.15
CA GLU A 98 -8.76 28.64 -13.56
C GLU A 98 -7.56 27.78 -13.93
N GLU A 99 -7.61 27.15 -15.11
CA GLU A 99 -6.55 26.26 -15.58
C GLU A 99 -5.20 27.00 -15.76
N ALA A 100 -5.24 28.25 -16.23
CA ALA A 100 -4.04 29.05 -16.43
C ALA A 100 -3.30 29.32 -15.11
N GLU A 101 -4.05 29.54 -14.03
CA GLU A 101 -3.48 29.68 -12.69
C GLU A 101 -2.95 28.34 -12.16
N LEU A 102 -3.70 27.25 -12.34
CA LEU A 102 -3.28 25.91 -11.95
C LEU A 102 -1.93 25.54 -12.60
N ARG A 103 -1.80 25.76 -13.92
CA ARG A 103 -0.55 25.52 -14.65
C ARG A 103 0.61 26.33 -14.08
N ARG A 104 0.41 27.61 -13.75
CA ARG A 104 1.45 28.45 -13.14
C ARG A 104 1.91 27.91 -11.78
N LEU A 105 0.98 27.45 -10.95
CA LEU A 105 1.30 26.90 -9.63
C LEU A 105 2.02 25.56 -9.72
N LEU A 106 1.59 24.67 -10.62
CA LEU A 106 2.29 23.41 -10.91
C LEU A 106 3.73 23.67 -11.36
N VAL A 107 3.91 24.61 -12.31
CA VAL A 107 5.24 24.96 -12.83
C VAL A 107 6.14 25.54 -11.74
N ALA A 108 5.59 26.34 -10.82
CA ALA A 108 6.33 26.86 -9.67
C ALA A 108 6.83 25.75 -8.71
N GLN A 109 6.18 24.59 -8.71
CA GLN A 109 6.57 23.40 -7.95
C GLN A 109 7.41 22.42 -8.79
N GLY A 110 7.82 22.80 -10.00
CA GLY A 110 8.60 21.94 -10.89
C GLY A 110 7.79 20.83 -11.55
N ILE A 111 6.46 20.98 -11.63
CA ILE A 111 5.53 20.02 -12.24
C ILE A 111 4.91 20.63 -13.50
N GLU A 112 4.78 19.82 -14.53
CA GLU A 112 4.05 20.16 -15.76
C GLU A 112 2.78 19.30 -15.87
N MET A 113 1.82 19.80 -16.64
CA MET A 113 0.52 19.17 -16.84
C MET A 113 0.26 19.07 -18.35
N SER A 114 -0.07 17.87 -18.82
CA SER A 114 -0.53 17.65 -20.20
C SER A 114 -1.91 18.28 -20.46
N ARG A 115 -2.37 18.23 -21.70
CA ARG A 115 -3.79 18.42 -22.01
C ARG A 115 -4.58 17.16 -21.62
N PRO A 116 -5.91 17.24 -21.48
CA PRO A 116 -6.73 16.07 -21.24
C PRO A 116 -6.51 14.95 -22.26
N LEU A 117 -6.51 13.70 -21.78
CA LEU A 117 -6.39 12.49 -22.60
C LEU A 117 -7.60 12.27 -23.52
N GLY A 118 -8.74 12.90 -23.21
CA GLY A 118 -9.92 12.95 -24.10
C GLY A 118 -11.24 12.56 -23.44
N PHE A 119 -11.22 12.10 -22.18
CA PHE A 119 -12.41 11.64 -21.46
C PHE A 119 -12.61 12.37 -20.13
N ASN A 120 -13.85 12.36 -19.66
CA ASN A 120 -14.27 12.86 -18.36
C ASN A 120 -14.67 11.66 -17.48
N ASN A 121 -14.13 11.61 -16.27
CA ASN A 121 -14.47 10.60 -15.28
C ASN A 121 -15.11 11.22 -14.04
N THR A 122 -16.31 11.76 -14.19
CA THR A 122 -17.01 12.42 -13.10
C THR A 122 -17.65 11.43 -12.13
N TYR A 123 -17.81 11.88 -10.88
CA TYR A 123 -18.72 11.23 -9.93
C TYR A 123 -20.15 11.26 -10.44
N ALA A 124 -20.88 10.21 -10.11
CA ALA A 124 -22.33 10.12 -10.20
C ALA A 124 -22.89 9.32 -9.02
N LEU A 125 -24.21 9.31 -8.87
CA LEU A 125 -24.88 8.38 -7.97
C LEU A 125 -25.57 7.29 -8.80
N GLY A 126 -25.51 6.06 -8.29
CA GLY A 126 -26.01 4.88 -8.97
C GLY A 126 -26.91 4.02 -8.10
N MET A 127 -27.89 3.40 -8.72
CA MET A 127 -28.71 2.37 -8.08
C MET A 127 -29.18 1.32 -9.09
N LYS A 128 -29.67 0.18 -8.63
CA LYS A 128 -30.22 -0.85 -9.52
C LYS A 128 -31.42 -0.32 -10.31
N GLU A 129 -31.45 -0.59 -11.62
CA GLU A 129 -32.53 -0.19 -12.53
C GLU A 129 -33.91 -0.57 -11.98
N ALA A 130 -34.08 -1.82 -11.56
CA ALA A 130 -35.34 -2.34 -11.01
C ALA A 130 -35.80 -1.62 -9.74
N VAL A 131 -34.88 -1.19 -8.87
CA VAL A 131 -35.22 -0.46 -7.65
C VAL A 131 -35.62 0.97 -8.00
N ALA A 132 -34.88 1.59 -8.93
CA ALA A 132 -35.13 2.95 -9.38
C ALA A 132 -36.46 3.07 -10.13
N GLU A 133 -36.83 2.08 -10.95
CA GLU A 133 -38.16 1.97 -11.56
C GLU A 133 -39.27 1.86 -10.51
N ARG A 134 -39.12 0.93 -9.56
CA ARG A 134 -40.12 0.70 -8.51
C ARG A 134 -40.37 1.93 -7.64
N LEU A 135 -39.33 2.72 -7.38
CA LEU A 135 -39.41 3.93 -6.56
C LEU A 135 -39.60 5.21 -7.40
N ASN A 136 -39.62 5.10 -8.73
CA ASN A 136 -39.69 6.22 -9.67
C ASN A 136 -38.59 7.29 -9.43
N ILE A 137 -37.35 6.83 -9.29
CA ILE A 137 -36.15 7.65 -9.08
C ILE A 137 -35.39 7.76 -10.41
N ARG A 138 -35.13 8.99 -10.86
CA ARG A 138 -34.34 9.28 -12.06
C ARG A 138 -33.23 10.30 -11.80
N LYS A 139 -33.44 11.20 -10.84
CA LYS A 139 -32.53 12.32 -10.54
C LYS A 139 -32.04 12.22 -9.10
N ILE A 140 -30.92 12.87 -8.79
CA ILE A 140 -30.42 12.94 -7.40
C ILE A 140 -31.45 13.62 -6.49
N SER A 141 -32.15 14.65 -6.97
CA SER A 141 -33.21 15.31 -6.19
C SER A 141 -34.39 14.41 -5.82
N ASP A 142 -34.64 13.32 -6.55
CA ASP A 142 -35.70 12.37 -6.20
C ASP A 142 -35.42 11.63 -4.89
N LEU A 143 -34.15 11.45 -4.53
CA LEU A 143 -33.72 10.78 -3.30
C LEU A 143 -34.25 11.47 -2.04
N VAL A 144 -34.60 12.75 -2.09
CA VAL A 144 -35.19 13.48 -0.95
C VAL A 144 -36.47 12.80 -0.44
N ARG A 145 -37.21 12.11 -1.30
CA ARG A 145 -38.45 11.41 -0.95
C ARG A 145 -38.25 10.05 -0.28
N HIS A 146 -37.01 9.58 -0.17
CA HIS A 146 -36.67 8.22 0.23
C HIS A 146 -35.62 8.17 1.37
N PRO A 147 -35.96 8.65 2.58
CA PRO A 147 -35.04 8.66 3.73
C PRO A 147 -34.64 7.26 4.22
N GLU A 148 -35.38 6.23 3.85
CA GLU A 148 -35.19 4.83 4.22
C GLU A 148 -34.05 4.14 3.47
N LEU A 149 -33.59 4.70 2.35
CA LEU A 149 -32.54 4.08 1.53
C LEU A 149 -31.23 3.98 2.29
N VAL A 150 -30.59 2.83 2.15
CA VAL A 150 -29.25 2.55 2.65
C VAL A 150 -28.24 2.91 1.57
N LEU A 151 -27.42 3.91 1.87
CA LEU A 151 -26.39 4.43 0.99
C LEU A 151 -25.03 3.89 1.42
N GLY A 152 -24.21 3.51 0.46
CA GLY A 152 -22.83 3.12 0.71
C GLY A 152 -21.91 3.83 -0.28
N PHE A 153 -21.01 4.64 0.24
CA PHE A 153 -20.10 5.44 -0.58
C PHE A 153 -18.65 5.05 -0.37
N SER A 154 -17.80 5.32 -1.36
CA SER A 154 -16.36 5.20 -1.19
C SER A 154 -15.88 6.04 0.00
N ASN A 155 -14.91 5.52 0.76
CA ASN A 155 -14.34 6.23 1.92
C ASN A 155 -13.81 7.62 1.56
N GLU A 156 -13.31 7.78 0.33
CA GLU A 156 -12.88 9.07 -0.19
C GLU A 156 -14.07 10.01 -0.39
N PHE A 157 -15.14 9.57 -1.08
CA PHE A 157 -16.35 10.35 -1.28
C PHE A 157 -17.01 10.79 0.05
N MET A 158 -16.91 9.96 1.10
CA MET A 158 -17.39 10.31 2.44
C MET A 158 -16.60 11.44 3.10
N ALA A 159 -15.30 11.56 2.81
CA ALA A 159 -14.40 12.52 3.46
C ALA A 159 -14.27 13.85 2.71
N ARG A 160 -14.45 13.82 1.39
CA ARG A 160 -14.26 14.97 0.50
C ARG A 160 -15.33 16.05 0.65
N ALA A 161 -14.92 17.31 0.52
CA ALA A 161 -15.84 18.46 0.56
C ALA A 161 -16.79 18.49 -0.65
N ASP A 162 -16.29 18.10 -1.82
CA ASP A 162 -17.05 17.87 -3.05
C ASP A 162 -17.76 16.50 -3.08
N GLY A 163 -17.62 15.69 -2.03
CA GLY A 163 -18.28 14.38 -1.89
C GLY A 163 -19.61 14.43 -1.14
N TRP A 164 -19.90 13.39 -0.34
CA TRP A 164 -21.17 13.23 0.38
C TRP A 164 -21.56 14.41 1.28
N PRO A 165 -20.66 15.01 2.10
CA PRO A 165 -21.03 16.14 2.95
C PRO A 165 -21.61 17.32 2.15
N GLY A 166 -20.94 17.73 1.06
CA GLY A 166 -21.39 18.82 0.22
C GLY A 166 -22.62 18.47 -0.61
N LEU A 167 -22.69 17.24 -1.15
CA LEU A 167 -23.82 16.76 -1.93
C LEU A 167 -25.10 16.75 -1.08
N ARG A 168 -25.01 16.20 0.13
CA ARG A 168 -26.12 16.14 1.09
C ARG A 168 -26.66 17.54 1.40
N THR A 169 -25.79 18.51 1.65
CA THR A 169 -26.19 19.90 1.89
C THR A 169 -26.81 20.54 0.66
N ARG A 170 -26.23 20.35 -0.53
CA ARG A 170 -26.71 20.95 -1.78
C ARG A 170 -28.09 20.44 -2.20
N TYR A 171 -28.34 19.15 -2.00
CA TYR A 171 -29.58 18.50 -2.41
C TYR A 171 -30.61 18.37 -1.28
N GLY A 172 -30.23 18.59 -0.01
CA GLY A 172 -31.12 18.41 1.13
C GLY A 172 -31.44 16.95 1.42
N LEU A 173 -30.46 16.05 1.25
CA LEU A 173 -30.67 14.60 1.31
C LEU A 173 -30.89 14.12 2.77
N PRO A 174 -32.03 13.47 3.08
CA PRO A 174 -32.42 13.14 4.46
C PRO A 174 -31.85 11.82 4.98
N GLN A 175 -31.21 11.01 4.14
CA GLN A 175 -30.74 9.67 4.48
C GLN A 175 -29.79 9.70 5.68
N ARG A 176 -30.02 8.76 6.61
CA ARG A 176 -29.20 8.58 7.82
C ARG A 176 -28.36 7.31 7.79
N GLN A 177 -28.79 6.30 7.03
CA GLN A 177 -28.07 5.05 6.86
C GLN A 177 -27.06 5.22 5.72
N VAL A 178 -25.92 5.83 6.05
CA VAL A 178 -24.84 6.08 5.10
C VAL A 178 -23.54 5.52 5.68
N SER A 179 -22.89 4.62 4.95
CA SER A 179 -21.62 4.04 5.36
C SER A 179 -20.52 4.31 4.32
N GLY A 180 -19.29 4.45 4.83
CA GLY A 180 -18.08 4.45 4.00
C GLY A 180 -17.56 3.03 3.81
N LEU A 181 -17.24 2.67 2.58
CA LEU A 181 -16.65 1.38 2.23
C LEU A 181 -15.69 1.51 1.04
N ASP A 182 -15.11 0.39 0.62
CA ASP A 182 -14.31 0.34 -0.61
C ASP A 182 -15.23 0.36 -1.85
N HIS A 183 -14.79 1.02 -2.93
CA HIS A 183 -15.60 1.25 -4.14
C HIS A 183 -16.09 -0.06 -4.76
N ASP A 184 -15.22 -1.06 -4.87
CA ASP A 184 -15.60 -2.35 -5.46
C ASP A 184 -16.53 -3.14 -4.53
N LEU A 185 -16.39 -2.97 -3.21
CA LEU A 185 -17.31 -3.55 -2.24
C LEU A 185 -18.70 -2.89 -2.27
N ALA A 186 -18.79 -1.60 -2.64
CA ALA A 186 -20.06 -0.90 -2.81
C ALA A 186 -20.91 -1.52 -3.92
N TYR A 187 -20.31 -1.84 -5.08
CA TYR A 187 -20.98 -2.59 -6.14
C TYR A 187 -21.48 -3.96 -5.67
N ARG A 188 -20.69 -4.69 -4.88
CA ARG A 188 -21.14 -5.97 -4.30
C ARG A 188 -22.31 -5.80 -3.35
N GLY A 189 -22.27 -4.79 -2.49
CA GLY A 189 -23.37 -4.46 -1.57
C GLY A 189 -24.65 -4.09 -2.33
N LEU A 190 -24.52 -3.32 -3.40
CA LEU A 190 -25.62 -2.99 -4.31
C LEU A 190 -26.17 -4.26 -4.98
N ALA A 191 -25.29 -5.11 -5.53
CA ALA A 191 -25.63 -6.38 -6.19
C ALA A 191 -26.33 -7.36 -5.23
N GLN A 192 -25.93 -7.42 -3.97
CA GLN A 192 -26.57 -8.25 -2.93
C GLN A 192 -27.81 -7.60 -2.32
N GLY A 193 -28.06 -6.32 -2.59
CA GLY A 193 -29.21 -5.58 -2.08
C GLY A 193 -29.06 -5.06 -0.65
N SER A 194 -27.87 -5.19 -0.04
CA SER A 194 -27.56 -4.59 1.26
C SER A 194 -27.40 -3.07 1.18
N LEU A 195 -27.07 -2.55 -0.01
CA LEU A 195 -27.07 -1.12 -0.34
C LEU A 195 -28.10 -0.86 -1.46
N GLN A 196 -28.65 0.34 -1.52
CA GLN A 196 -29.56 0.77 -2.59
C GLN A 196 -29.00 1.88 -3.45
N VAL A 197 -28.10 2.72 -2.94
CA VAL A 197 -27.46 3.80 -3.70
C VAL A 197 -25.97 3.83 -3.37
N ILE A 198 -25.13 3.99 -4.38
CA ILE A 198 -23.67 4.10 -4.26
C ILE A 198 -23.13 5.26 -5.11
N ASP A 199 -21.89 5.68 -4.88
CA ASP A 199 -21.17 6.55 -5.80
C ASP A 199 -20.62 5.71 -6.97
N LEU A 200 -20.64 6.29 -8.16
CA LEU A 200 -20.13 5.70 -9.37
C LEU A 200 -19.11 6.64 -10.00
N TYR A 201 -18.21 6.08 -10.78
CA TYR A 201 -17.43 6.81 -11.77
C TYR A 201 -18.07 6.64 -13.14
N SER A 202 -18.21 7.72 -13.92
CA SER A 202 -18.88 7.68 -15.22
C SER A 202 -18.24 6.73 -16.24
N THR A 203 -17.00 6.28 -16.00
CA THR A 203 -16.26 5.31 -16.82
C THR A 203 -16.21 3.90 -16.20
N ASP A 204 -16.95 3.65 -15.11
CA ASP A 204 -17.02 2.32 -14.49
C ASP A 204 -17.77 1.35 -15.40
N ALA A 205 -17.13 0.21 -15.69
CA ALA A 205 -17.71 -0.87 -16.48
C ALA A 205 -18.88 -1.57 -15.77
N GLU A 206 -18.92 -1.48 -14.45
CA GLU A 206 -19.95 -2.07 -13.60
C GLU A 206 -21.34 -1.47 -13.83
N ILE A 207 -21.42 -0.24 -14.33
CA ILE A 207 -22.70 0.43 -14.59
C ILE A 207 -23.52 -0.40 -15.58
N ASP A 208 -22.92 -0.76 -16.71
CA ASP A 208 -23.58 -1.56 -17.73
C ASP A 208 -23.73 -3.01 -17.28
N TYR A 209 -22.68 -3.58 -16.66
CA TYR A 209 -22.69 -4.97 -16.21
C TYR A 209 -23.79 -5.31 -15.20
N TYR A 210 -24.01 -4.43 -14.21
CA TYR A 210 -25.07 -4.63 -13.21
C TYR A 210 -26.42 -4.01 -13.63
N GLY A 211 -26.50 -3.40 -14.82
CA GLY A 211 -27.71 -2.69 -15.27
C GLY A 211 -28.11 -1.61 -14.26
N LEU A 212 -27.22 -0.65 -14.02
CA LEU A 212 -27.45 0.40 -13.05
C LEU A 212 -28.04 1.65 -13.69
N ARG A 213 -28.99 2.24 -12.97
CA ARG A 213 -29.50 3.59 -13.21
C ARG A 213 -28.47 4.58 -12.67
N VAL A 214 -27.79 5.29 -13.55
CA VAL A 214 -27.06 6.50 -13.18
C VAL A 214 -28.07 7.63 -12.97
N LEU A 215 -28.07 8.24 -11.79
CA LEU A 215 -28.99 9.32 -11.44
C LEU A 215 -28.53 10.63 -12.07
N GLU A 216 -29.45 11.35 -12.70
CA GLU A 216 -29.19 12.67 -13.26
C GLU A 216 -28.81 13.66 -12.15
N ASP A 217 -27.63 14.30 -12.27
CA ASP A 217 -27.19 15.41 -11.43
C ASP A 217 -27.90 16.70 -11.85
N ASP A 218 -29.18 16.81 -11.52
CA ASP A 218 -30.10 17.85 -11.98
C ASP A 218 -29.78 19.28 -11.50
N ARG A 219 -28.83 19.42 -10.57
CA ARG A 219 -28.32 20.70 -10.09
C ARG A 219 -26.85 20.95 -10.43
N HIS A 220 -26.26 20.13 -11.29
CA HIS A 220 -24.87 20.22 -11.77
C HIS A 220 -23.87 20.44 -10.62
N TYR A 221 -23.95 19.56 -9.61
CA TYR A 221 -23.09 19.62 -8.45
C TYR A 221 -21.69 19.07 -8.73
N PHE A 222 -21.58 17.99 -9.50
CA PHE A 222 -20.29 17.35 -9.74
C PHE A 222 -19.49 18.12 -10.80
N PRO A 223 -18.20 18.42 -10.51
CA PRO A 223 -17.33 19.08 -11.46
C PRO A 223 -16.80 18.11 -12.52
N ASP A 224 -16.16 18.65 -13.56
CA ASP A 224 -15.42 17.84 -14.52
C ASP A 224 -14.13 17.25 -13.92
N TYR A 225 -13.93 15.96 -14.13
CA TYR A 225 -12.73 15.19 -13.81
C TYR A 225 -12.11 14.67 -15.11
N LYS A 226 -11.58 15.61 -15.91
CA LYS A 226 -10.88 15.27 -17.14
C LYS A 226 -9.56 14.61 -16.78
N ALA A 227 -9.32 13.42 -17.32
CA ALA A 227 -8.07 12.70 -17.10
C ALA A 227 -6.93 13.36 -17.85
N LEU A 228 -5.79 13.51 -17.19
CA LEU A 228 -4.56 14.11 -17.71
C LEU A 228 -3.35 13.44 -17.07
N LEU A 229 -2.16 13.78 -17.56
CA LEU A 229 -0.88 13.35 -16.99
C LEU A 229 -0.19 14.54 -16.32
N LEU A 230 0.24 14.33 -15.08
CA LEU A 230 1.21 15.18 -14.41
C LEU A 230 2.60 14.59 -14.55
N TYR A 231 3.60 15.42 -14.77
CA TYR A 231 4.97 14.97 -14.91
C TYR A 231 5.98 15.98 -14.38
N ARG A 232 7.16 15.50 -13.96
CA ARG A 232 8.22 16.38 -13.45
C ARG A 232 8.83 17.17 -14.60
N ARG A 233 9.04 18.47 -14.37
CA ARG A 233 9.50 19.42 -15.39
C ARG A 233 10.90 19.12 -15.90
N ASP A 234 11.75 18.49 -15.09
CA ASP A 234 13.10 18.09 -15.48
C ASP A 234 13.12 16.97 -16.54
N LEU A 235 12.03 16.21 -16.71
CA LEU A 235 11.89 15.25 -17.83
C LEU A 235 11.98 15.91 -19.20
N LEU A 236 11.59 17.18 -19.33
CA LEU A 236 11.74 17.95 -20.58
C LEU A 236 13.19 18.00 -21.07
N LYS A 237 14.16 17.85 -20.15
CA LYS A 237 15.59 17.83 -20.44
C LYS A 237 16.18 16.42 -20.35
N GLN A 238 15.73 15.61 -19.40
CA GLN A 238 16.29 14.29 -19.14
C GLN A 238 15.81 13.22 -20.13
N ALA A 239 14.55 13.29 -20.57
CA ALA A 239 13.94 12.33 -21.48
C ALA A 239 12.88 13.02 -22.38
N PRO A 240 13.29 13.94 -23.28
CA PRO A 240 12.36 14.68 -24.13
C PRO A 240 11.53 13.77 -25.05
N GLU A 241 12.06 12.60 -25.42
CA GLU A 241 11.34 11.57 -26.18
C GLU A 241 10.18 10.97 -25.37
N ALA A 242 10.36 10.77 -24.06
CA ALA A 242 9.29 10.32 -23.18
C ALA A 242 8.17 11.37 -23.06
N VAL A 243 8.54 12.65 -23.03
CA VAL A 243 7.56 13.76 -23.03
C VAL A 243 6.86 13.89 -24.37
N THR A 244 7.54 13.64 -25.49
CA THR A 244 6.89 13.59 -26.80
C THR A 244 5.90 12.44 -26.87
N ALA A 245 6.29 11.27 -26.36
CA ALA A 245 5.45 10.08 -26.30
C ALA A 245 4.19 10.32 -25.45
N LEU A 246 4.30 10.93 -24.27
CA LEU A 246 3.13 11.19 -23.42
C LEU A 246 2.16 12.19 -24.07
N HIS A 247 2.67 13.23 -24.73
CA HIS A 247 1.82 14.22 -25.43
C HIS A 247 1.08 13.62 -26.62
N SER A 248 1.57 12.54 -27.23
CA SER A 248 0.87 11.85 -28.32
C SER A 248 -0.47 11.22 -27.90
N LEU A 249 -0.66 10.96 -26.59
CA LEU A 249 -1.89 10.41 -26.01
C LEU A 249 -3.00 11.46 -25.78
N GLU A 250 -2.68 12.75 -25.90
CA GLU A 250 -3.64 13.83 -25.66
C GLU A 250 -4.82 13.77 -26.66
N GLY A 251 -6.05 13.81 -26.13
CA GLY A 251 -7.28 13.76 -26.92
C GLY A 251 -7.53 12.45 -27.68
N ARG A 252 -6.83 11.35 -27.35
CA ARG A 252 -6.95 10.07 -28.06
C ARG A 252 -7.90 9.07 -27.41
N LEU A 253 -8.35 9.32 -26.18
CA LEU A 253 -9.15 8.37 -25.43
C LEU A 253 -10.48 9.01 -25.00
N ASP A 254 -11.58 8.55 -25.57
CA ASP A 254 -12.94 8.98 -25.18
C ASP A 254 -13.51 8.12 -24.04
N SER A 255 -14.60 8.60 -23.41
CA SER A 255 -15.21 7.94 -22.24
C SER A 255 -15.72 6.52 -22.56
N ALA A 256 -16.22 6.28 -23.77
CA ALA A 256 -16.74 4.97 -24.17
C ALA A 256 -15.60 3.95 -24.32
N SER A 257 -14.51 4.36 -24.97
CA SER A 257 -13.30 3.55 -25.11
C SER A 257 -12.69 3.24 -23.75
N MET A 258 -12.59 4.23 -22.85
CA MET A 258 -12.09 4.03 -21.50
C MET A 258 -12.96 3.04 -20.70
N ALA A 259 -14.29 3.18 -20.76
CA ALA A 259 -15.22 2.25 -20.12
C ALA A 259 -15.08 0.83 -20.67
N ALA A 260 -14.96 0.66 -21.99
CA ALA A 260 -14.73 -0.63 -22.62
C ALA A 260 -13.39 -1.27 -22.22
N MET A 261 -12.34 -0.47 -22.07
CA MET A 261 -11.05 -0.95 -21.59
C MET A 261 -11.10 -1.34 -20.11
N ASN A 262 -11.81 -0.57 -19.26
CA ASN A 262 -12.08 -0.94 -17.88
C ASN A 262 -12.85 -2.27 -17.80
N ALA A 263 -13.83 -2.48 -18.69
CA ALA A 263 -14.63 -3.70 -18.76
C ALA A 263 -13.77 -4.92 -19.11
N GLN A 264 -12.88 -4.80 -20.09
CA GLN A 264 -11.94 -5.87 -20.45
C GLN A 264 -11.08 -6.31 -19.26
N VAL A 265 -10.61 -5.36 -18.44
CA VAL A 265 -9.79 -5.69 -17.28
C VAL A 265 -10.61 -6.25 -16.11
N LYS A 266 -11.71 -5.59 -15.73
CA LYS A 266 -12.48 -5.95 -14.53
C LYS A 266 -13.40 -7.15 -14.75
N LEU A 267 -14.07 -7.22 -15.90
CA LEU A 267 -15.12 -8.21 -16.17
C LEU A 267 -14.59 -9.39 -16.98
N GLU A 268 -13.82 -9.11 -18.04
CA GLU A 268 -13.27 -10.14 -18.93
C GLU A 268 -11.92 -10.68 -18.44
N ARG A 269 -11.33 -10.05 -17.42
CA ARG A 269 -10.04 -10.41 -16.80
C ARG A 269 -8.88 -10.44 -17.80
N VAL A 270 -8.97 -9.63 -18.86
CA VAL A 270 -7.86 -9.41 -19.79
C VAL A 270 -6.77 -8.63 -19.05
N PRO A 271 -5.50 -9.08 -19.09
CA PRO A 271 -4.43 -8.36 -18.44
C PRO A 271 -4.32 -6.90 -18.91
N ASP A 272 -4.12 -5.97 -17.96
CA ASP A 272 -4.04 -4.53 -18.20
C ASP A 272 -2.99 -4.16 -19.28
N PHE A 273 -1.84 -4.84 -19.29
CA PHE A 273 -0.81 -4.63 -20.30
C PHE A 273 -1.26 -5.01 -21.72
N GLN A 274 -2.15 -6.00 -21.85
CA GLN A 274 -2.68 -6.43 -23.14
C GLN A 274 -3.75 -5.45 -23.62
N VAL A 275 -4.63 -4.99 -22.73
CA VAL A 275 -5.65 -3.98 -23.04
C VAL A 275 -5.00 -2.67 -23.48
N ALA A 276 -3.98 -2.20 -22.75
CA ALA A 276 -3.19 -1.03 -23.13
C ALA A 276 -2.51 -1.22 -24.50
N GLY A 277 -1.87 -2.36 -24.73
CA GLY A 277 -1.19 -2.65 -25.99
C GLY A 277 -2.14 -2.70 -27.19
N ASN A 278 -3.33 -3.29 -27.01
CA ASN A 278 -4.36 -3.33 -28.06
C ASN A 278 -4.85 -1.92 -28.42
N PHE A 279 -5.06 -1.05 -27.43
CA PHE A 279 -5.44 0.34 -27.68
C PHE A 279 -4.34 1.10 -28.45
N LEU A 280 -3.07 0.93 -28.05
CA LEU A 280 -1.95 1.57 -28.72
C LEU A 280 -1.78 1.07 -30.16
N GLU A 281 -1.99 -0.23 -30.41
CA GLU A 281 -1.96 -0.81 -31.74
C GLU A 281 -3.07 -0.25 -32.63
N GLN A 282 -4.30 -0.14 -32.10
CA GLN A 282 -5.43 0.45 -32.83
C GLN A 282 -5.25 1.94 -33.11
N THR A 283 -4.65 2.68 -32.17
CA THR A 283 -4.55 4.14 -32.25
C THR A 283 -3.31 4.61 -33.03
N PHE A 284 -2.18 3.93 -32.88
CA PHE A 284 -0.88 4.35 -33.41
C PHE A 284 -0.25 3.35 -34.37
N GLY A 285 -0.86 2.19 -34.61
CA GLY A 285 -0.38 1.20 -35.58
C GLY A 285 0.89 0.45 -35.15
N HIS A 286 1.30 0.58 -33.88
CA HIS A 286 2.44 -0.14 -33.34
C HIS A 286 2.02 -0.96 -32.11
N ARG A 287 2.48 -2.21 -32.03
CA ARG A 287 2.33 -3.02 -30.82
C ARG A 287 3.64 -2.95 -30.01
N PRO A 288 3.63 -2.34 -28.82
CA PRO A 288 4.79 -2.33 -27.95
C PRO A 288 5.23 -3.77 -27.65
N GLN A 289 6.55 -4.02 -27.60
CA GLN A 289 7.09 -5.31 -27.15
C GLN A 289 6.84 -5.49 -25.65
N ALA A 290 5.63 -5.91 -25.28
CA ALA A 290 5.34 -6.37 -23.93
C ALA A 290 5.61 -7.88 -23.87
N SER A 291 6.71 -8.29 -23.23
CA SER A 291 6.91 -9.70 -22.88
C SER A 291 6.03 -10.01 -21.66
N PRO A 292 5.07 -10.96 -21.75
CA PRO A 292 4.22 -11.28 -20.61
C PRO A 292 5.07 -11.82 -19.46
N VAL A 293 4.94 -11.22 -18.28
CA VAL A 293 5.61 -11.71 -17.07
C VAL A 293 4.96 -13.04 -16.68
N THR A 294 5.73 -14.12 -16.70
CA THR A 294 5.21 -15.46 -16.39
C THR A 294 4.78 -15.55 -14.93
N ALA A 295 3.84 -16.46 -14.62
CA ALA A 295 3.39 -16.67 -13.24
C ALA A 295 4.56 -16.96 -12.28
N TRP A 296 5.55 -17.74 -12.73
CA TRP A 296 6.77 -18.02 -11.96
C TRP A 296 7.63 -16.79 -11.69
N GLN A 297 7.76 -15.89 -12.68
CA GLN A 297 8.49 -14.64 -12.50
C GLN A 297 7.78 -13.72 -11.51
N ARG A 298 6.44 -13.64 -11.56
CA ARG A 298 5.65 -12.87 -10.58
C ARG A 298 5.80 -13.45 -9.17
N PHE A 299 5.62 -14.76 -9.04
CA PHE A 299 5.79 -15.46 -7.77
C PHE A 299 7.17 -15.18 -7.17
N TYR A 300 8.25 -15.39 -7.93
CA TYR A 300 9.61 -15.15 -7.46
C TYR A 300 9.83 -13.69 -7.05
N ARG A 301 9.33 -12.73 -7.83
CA ARG A 301 9.42 -11.30 -7.51
C ARG A 301 8.71 -10.98 -6.19
N HIS A 302 7.47 -11.42 -6.03
CA HIS A 302 6.70 -11.19 -4.81
C HIS A 302 7.32 -11.90 -3.60
N THR A 303 7.81 -13.13 -3.76
CA THR A 303 8.57 -13.82 -2.70
C THR A 303 9.78 -13.01 -2.27
N LYS A 304 10.57 -12.50 -3.23
CA LYS A 304 11.78 -11.71 -2.95
C LYS A 304 11.43 -10.42 -2.22
N GLU A 305 10.47 -9.65 -2.71
CA GLU A 305 9.97 -8.42 -2.07
C GLU A 305 9.52 -8.70 -0.63
N HIS A 306 8.70 -9.74 -0.44
CA HIS A 306 8.16 -10.10 0.87
C HIS A 306 9.26 -10.50 1.86
N LEU A 307 10.22 -11.33 1.42
CA LEU A 307 11.36 -11.74 2.24
C LEU A 307 12.28 -10.57 2.61
N VAL A 308 12.48 -9.61 1.70
CA VAL A 308 13.28 -8.40 1.98
C VAL A 308 12.60 -7.54 3.06
N LEU A 309 11.29 -7.29 2.92
CA LEU A 309 10.52 -6.52 3.91
C LEU A 309 10.56 -7.17 5.30
N VAL A 310 10.26 -8.47 5.37
CA VAL A 310 10.23 -9.23 6.64
C VAL A 310 11.63 -9.37 7.23
N GLY A 311 12.62 -9.69 6.40
CA GLY A 311 13.99 -9.91 6.85
C GLY A 311 14.61 -8.65 7.46
N ILE A 312 14.57 -7.52 6.75
CA ILE A 312 15.14 -6.26 7.22
C ILE A 312 14.45 -5.80 8.51
N SER A 313 13.12 -5.83 8.54
CA SER A 313 12.34 -5.38 9.71
C SER A 313 12.55 -6.27 10.93
N LEU A 314 12.54 -7.60 10.76
CA LEU A 314 12.76 -8.56 11.85
C LEU A 314 14.18 -8.49 12.39
N THR A 315 15.20 -8.45 11.52
CA THR A 315 16.60 -8.34 11.96
C THR A 315 16.83 -7.04 12.73
N SER A 316 16.28 -5.93 12.24
CA SER A 316 16.34 -4.64 12.95
C SER A 316 15.65 -4.73 14.32
N ALA A 317 14.49 -5.39 14.40
CA ALA A 317 13.75 -5.59 15.64
C ALA A 317 14.53 -6.44 16.64
N ILE A 318 15.18 -7.53 16.21
CA ILE A 318 16.02 -8.37 17.05
C ILE A 318 17.19 -7.57 17.64
N VAL A 319 17.89 -6.79 16.80
CA VAL A 319 19.06 -5.99 17.19
C VAL A 319 18.69 -4.93 18.23
N VAL A 320 17.47 -4.38 18.18
CA VAL A 320 17.02 -3.33 19.11
C VAL A 320 16.29 -3.90 20.33
N ALA A 321 15.35 -4.83 20.13
CA ALA A 321 14.47 -5.32 21.18
C ALA A 321 15.17 -6.21 22.20
N ILE A 322 16.19 -7.00 21.82
CA ILE A 322 16.94 -7.81 22.79
C ILE A 322 17.70 -6.93 23.78
N PRO A 323 18.54 -5.95 23.37
CA PRO A 323 19.18 -5.04 24.31
C PRO A 323 18.18 -4.27 25.18
N LEU A 324 17.07 -3.79 24.60
CA LEU A 324 16.02 -3.12 25.38
C LEU A 324 15.35 -4.05 26.39
N GLY A 325 15.10 -5.31 26.04
CA GLY A 325 14.57 -6.34 26.93
C GLY A 325 15.52 -6.68 28.08
N VAL A 326 16.83 -6.73 27.80
CA VAL A 326 17.88 -6.88 28.84
C VAL A 326 17.87 -5.68 29.79
N ILE A 327 17.85 -4.45 29.25
CA ILE A 327 17.77 -3.23 30.07
C ILE A 327 16.51 -3.22 30.94
N ALA A 328 15.38 -3.62 30.36
CA ALA A 328 14.11 -3.70 31.06
C ALA A 328 14.17 -4.68 32.23
N ALA A 329 14.79 -5.86 32.04
CA ALA A 329 14.92 -6.87 33.09
C ALA A 329 15.80 -6.41 34.26
N TYR A 330 16.85 -5.63 33.96
CA TYR A 330 17.80 -5.14 34.96
C TYR A 330 17.35 -3.87 35.68
N ARG A 331 16.47 -3.08 35.07
CA ARG A 331 15.99 -1.80 35.63
C ARG A 331 14.46 -1.77 35.65
N PRO A 332 13.80 -2.25 36.72
CA PRO A 332 12.34 -2.44 36.77
C PRO A 332 11.53 -1.20 36.39
N ARG A 333 11.95 0.00 36.83
CA ARG A 333 11.27 1.27 36.47
C ARG A 333 11.35 1.57 34.98
N LEU A 334 12.55 1.45 34.38
CA LEU A 334 12.71 1.65 32.94
C LEU A 334 12.02 0.52 32.16
N GLY A 335 12.03 -0.71 32.68
CA GLY A 335 11.37 -1.84 32.05
C GLY A 335 9.87 -1.65 31.89
N SER A 336 9.19 -1.17 32.93
CA SER A 336 7.77 -0.82 32.85
C SER A 336 7.49 0.23 31.77
N ILE A 337 8.32 1.29 31.69
CA ILE A 337 8.19 2.34 30.68
C ILE A 337 8.42 1.79 29.26
N ILE A 338 9.51 1.05 29.05
CA ILE A 338 9.87 0.46 27.76
C ILE A 338 8.76 -0.48 27.25
N LEU A 339 8.27 -1.38 28.12
CA LEU A 339 7.18 -2.30 27.80
C LEU A 339 5.87 -1.56 27.51
N SER A 340 5.57 -0.50 28.26
CA SER A 340 4.38 0.32 28.05
C SER A 340 4.42 1.04 26.71
N ILE A 341 5.55 1.64 26.34
CA ILE A 341 5.74 2.30 25.03
C ILE A 341 5.59 1.29 23.89
N ALA A 342 6.27 0.14 23.99
CA ALA A 342 6.15 -0.92 22.99
C ALA A 342 4.71 -1.47 22.90
N GLY A 343 4.00 -1.53 24.02
CA GLY A 343 2.58 -1.88 24.10
C GLY A 343 1.68 -0.89 23.36
N ILE A 344 1.85 0.41 23.63
CA ILE A 344 1.09 1.50 22.98
C ILE A 344 1.32 1.49 21.47
N ILE A 345 2.54 1.24 21.01
CA ILE A 345 2.83 1.16 19.57
C ILE A 345 2.01 0.05 18.90
N GLN A 346 1.84 -1.11 19.55
CA GLN A 346 1.03 -2.21 19.01
C GLN A 346 -0.47 -1.96 19.04
N THR A 347 -0.97 -0.98 19.80
CA THR A 347 -2.41 -0.66 19.77
C THR A 347 -2.79 0.22 18.59
N ILE A 348 -1.84 0.86 17.92
CA ILE A 348 -2.07 1.65 16.71
C ILE A 348 -2.40 0.68 15.57
N PRO A 349 -3.59 0.75 14.93
CA PRO A 349 -3.93 -0.14 13.82
C PRO A 349 -2.87 -0.16 12.73
N ALA A 350 -2.50 -1.35 12.23
CA ALA A 350 -1.37 -1.50 11.31
C ALA A 350 -1.54 -0.64 10.03
N LEU A 351 -2.76 -0.57 9.51
CA LEU A 351 -3.10 0.27 8.37
C LEU A 351 -2.87 1.76 8.66
N ALA A 352 -3.29 2.23 9.83
CA ALA A 352 -3.11 3.63 10.22
C ALA A 352 -1.62 3.96 10.39
N LEU A 353 -0.83 3.05 10.97
CA LEU A 353 0.60 3.22 11.12
C LEU A 353 1.30 3.32 9.75
N LEU A 354 0.95 2.46 8.80
CA LEU A 354 1.52 2.49 7.44
C LEU A 354 1.25 3.83 6.74
N VAL A 355 0.00 4.31 6.77
CA VAL A 355 -0.37 5.59 6.16
C VAL A 355 0.34 6.76 6.84
N PHE A 356 0.46 6.72 8.17
CA PHE A 356 1.17 7.75 8.95
C PHE A 356 2.67 7.83 8.63
N MET A 357 3.29 6.74 8.14
CA MET A 357 4.69 6.76 7.73
C MET A 357 4.93 7.44 6.38
N ILE A 358 3.90 7.60 5.53
CA ILE A 358 4.07 8.15 4.17
C ILE A 358 4.65 9.57 4.17
N PRO A 359 4.14 10.54 4.96
CA PRO A 359 4.72 11.88 5.00
C PRO A 359 6.16 11.92 5.54
N LEU A 360 6.60 10.89 6.27
CA LEU A 360 7.90 10.83 6.92
C LEU A 360 8.96 10.13 6.07
N LEU A 361 8.57 9.09 5.33
CA LEU A 361 9.50 8.15 4.68
C LEU A 361 9.20 7.91 3.20
N GLY A 362 8.20 8.58 2.63
CA GLY A 362 7.76 8.36 1.24
C GLY A 362 6.91 7.10 1.12
N ILE A 363 6.91 6.49 -0.07
CA ILE A 363 6.11 5.29 -0.38
C ILE A 363 6.98 4.04 -0.53
N GLY A 364 6.32 2.87 -0.53
CA GLY A 364 6.96 1.60 -0.80
C GLY A 364 7.62 0.95 0.41
N GLY A 365 8.83 0.42 0.21
CA GLY A 365 9.51 -0.44 1.19
C GLY A 365 9.83 0.22 2.53
N PRO A 366 10.44 1.43 2.58
CA PRO A 366 10.86 2.05 3.84
C PRO A 366 9.75 2.21 4.91
N PRO A 367 8.58 2.82 4.62
CA PRO A 367 7.50 2.93 5.60
C PRO A 367 6.98 1.55 6.07
N ALA A 368 6.90 0.57 5.16
CA ALA A 368 6.50 -0.80 5.51
C ALA A 368 7.51 -1.47 6.46
N VAL A 369 8.81 -1.35 6.18
CA VAL A 369 9.87 -1.90 7.04
C VAL A 369 9.81 -1.30 8.45
N VAL A 370 9.59 0.01 8.58
CA VAL A 370 9.49 0.67 9.89
C VAL A 370 8.24 0.21 10.65
N ALA A 371 7.09 0.12 9.99
CA ALA A 371 5.87 -0.38 10.63
C ALA A 371 6.03 -1.84 11.12
N LEU A 372 6.59 -2.71 10.27
CA LEU A 372 6.85 -4.11 10.62
C LEU A 372 7.89 -4.26 11.73
N PHE A 373 8.92 -3.42 11.73
CA PHE A 373 9.91 -3.33 12.79
C PHE A 373 9.24 -2.99 14.13
N LEU A 374 8.43 -1.94 14.17
CA LEU A 374 7.72 -1.48 15.36
C LEU A 374 6.80 -2.55 15.94
N TYR A 375 6.05 -3.25 15.08
CA TYR A 375 5.18 -4.35 15.46
C TYR A 375 5.96 -5.56 15.99
N SER A 376 7.16 -5.80 15.48
CA SER A 376 8.03 -6.90 15.91
C SER A 376 8.74 -6.64 17.24
N LEU A 377 8.73 -5.41 17.78
CA LEU A 377 9.48 -5.09 19.00
C LEU A 377 8.91 -5.77 20.24
N LEU A 378 7.60 -5.63 20.50
CA LEU A 378 7.02 -6.01 21.80
C LEU A 378 7.16 -7.51 22.10
N PRO A 379 6.91 -8.47 21.19
CA PRO A 379 7.00 -9.88 21.54
C PRO A 379 8.44 -10.29 21.83
N ILE A 380 9.44 -9.78 21.08
CA ILE A 380 10.87 -10.01 21.38
C ILE A 380 11.24 -9.41 22.73
N LEU A 381 10.85 -8.15 22.96
CA LEU A 381 11.19 -7.40 24.16
C LEU A 381 10.59 -8.04 25.41
N ARG A 382 9.29 -8.35 25.37
CA ARG A 382 8.56 -8.98 26.48
C ARG A 382 9.12 -10.35 26.82
N ASN A 383 9.39 -11.19 25.82
CA ASN A 383 9.97 -12.51 26.07
C ASN A 383 11.43 -12.45 26.55
N THR A 384 12.21 -11.47 26.08
CA THR A 384 13.57 -11.24 26.60
C THR A 384 13.53 -10.80 28.07
N HIS A 385 12.62 -9.87 28.41
CA HIS A 385 12.41 -9.41 29.78
C HIS A 385 11.99 -10.58 30.69
N THR A 386 10.92 -11.29 30.34
CA THR A 386 10.39 -12.41 31.14
C THR A 386 11.40 -13.55 31.23
N GLY A 387 12.05 -13.92 30.13
CA GLY A 387 13.05 -14.99 30.11
C GLY A 387 14.24 -14.72 31.04
N LEU A 388 14.67 -13.46 31.15
CA LEU A 388 15.70 -13.08 32.12
C LEU A 388 15.13 -13.06 33.53
N HIS A 389 13.96 -12.47 33.74
CA HIS A 389 13.32 -12.31 35.04
C HIS A 389 13.01 -13.67 35.72
N ASP A 390 12.63 -14.69 34.95
CA ASP A 390 12.24 -16.01 35.45
C ASP A 390 13.43 -16.91 35.84
N ILE A 391 14.67 -16.44 35.65
CA ILE A 391 15.87 -17.16 36.10
C ILE A 391 15.91 -17.19 37.63
N SER A 392 16.10 -18.38 38.21
CA SER A 392 16.07 -18.55 39.66
C SER A 392 17.11 -17.67 40.37
N PRO A 393 16.77 -17.05 41.52
CA PRO A 393 17.71 -16.26 42.31
C PRO A 393 18.97 -17.05 42.71
N GLN A 394 18.82 -18.33 43.03
CA GLN A 394 19.91 -19.20 43.48
C GLN A 394 20.98 -19.39 42.41
N LEU A 395 20.59 -19.48 41.12
CA LEU A 395 21.55 -19.58 40.02
C LEU A 395 22.32 -18.28 39.83
N ARG A 396 21.67 -17.13 40.03
CA ARG A 396 22.33 -15.83 39.98
C ARG A 396 23.29 -15.63 41.15
N GLU A 397 22.89 -16.01 42.36
CA GLU A 397 23.73 -15.96 43.56
C GLU A 397 24.96 -16.86 43.43
N SER A 398 24.78 -18.07 42.88
CA SER A 398 25.89 -19.00 42.60
C SER A 398 26.89 -18.40 41.61
N ALA A 399 26.41 -17.75 40.54
CA ALA A 399 27.29 -17.07 39.58
C ALA A 399 28.06 -15.90 40.22
N VAL A 400 27.43 -15.16 41.14
CA VAL A 400 28.08 -14.09 41.90
C VAL A 400 29.15 -14.65 42.84
N ALA A 401 28.86 -15.77 43.54
CA ALA A 401 29.81 -16.44 44.42
C ALA A 401 31.06 -16.96 43.69
N LEU A 402 30.91 -17.34 42.41
CA LEU A 402 32.03 -17.70 41.52
C LEU A 402 32.82 -16.50 40.98
N GLY A 403 32.48 -15.26 41.37
CA GLY A 403 33.20 -14.05 40.98
C GLY A 403 32.90 -13.54 39.57
N LEU A 404 31.81 -13.98 38.94
CA LEU A 404 31.44 -13.50 37.60
C LEU A 404 30.98 -12.03 37.66
N SER A 405 31.57 -11.18 36.81
CA SER A 405 31.09 -9.81 36.61
C SER A 405 29.68 -9.79 35.99
N THR A 406 28.95 -8.69 36.12
CA THR A 406 27.58 -8.56 35.57
C THR A 406 27.52 -8.87 34.06
N GLY A 407 28.52 -8.41 33.29
CA GLY A 407 28.58 -8.69 31.86
C GLY A 407 28.93 -10.15 31.54
N ALA A 408 29.80 -10.77 32.34
CA ALA A 408 30.12 -12.19 32.20
C ALA A 408 28.94 -13.08 32.58
N ARG A 409 28.24 -12.76 33.68
CA ARG A 409 27.02 -13.43 34.12
C ARG A 409 25.91 -13.33 33.06
N LEU A 410 25.70 -12.15 32.50
CA LEU A 410 24.72 -11.95 31.42
C LEU A 410 25.04 -12.82 30.20
N ARG A 411 26.29 -12.78 29.71
CA ARG A 411 26.68 -13.47 28.46
C ARG A 411 26.79 -14.99 28.60
N LEU A 412 27.32 -15.48 29.73
CA LEU A 412 27.66 -16.89 29.93
C LEU A 412 26.58 -17.69 30.66
N VAL A 413 25.71 -17.03 31.44
CA VAL A 413 24.69 -17.70 32.25
C VAL A 413 23.29 -17.26 31.83
N GLU A 414 22.98 -15.97 31.94
CA GLU A 414 21.59 -15.52 31.83
C GLU A 414 21.05 -15.54 30.39
N LEU A 415 21.79 -15.05 29.39
CA LEU A 415 21.36 -15.11 28.00
C LEU A 415 21.21 -16.56 27.49
N PRO A 416 22.14 -17.50 27.78
CA PRO A 416 21.93 -18.91 27.46
C PRO A 416 20.69 -19.51 28.13
N MET A 417 20.41 -19.14 29.39
CA MET A 417 19.22 -19.61 30.10
C MET A 417 17.92 -19.01 29.56
N ALA A 418 17.92 -17.72 29.23
CA ALA A 418 16.79 -17.01 28.65
C ALA A 418 16.60 -17.28 27.15
N SER A 419 17.57 -17.93 26.49
CA SER A 419 17.60 -18.13 25.04
C SER A 419 16.32 -18.73 24.47
N ARG A 420 15.71 -19.67 25.19
CA ARG A 420 14.43 -20.30 24.80
C ARG A 420 13.29 -19.29 24.75
N ALA A 421 13.15 -18.47 25.79
CA ALA A 421 12.14 -17.42 25.83
C ALA A 421 12.41 -16.37 24.75
N ILE A 422 13.66 -15.91 24.61
CA ILE A 422 14.06 -14.96 23.56
C ILE A 422 13.69 -15.50 22.17
N LEU A 423 14.03 -16.76 21.88
CA LEU A 423 13.70 -17.42 20.61
C LEU A 423 12.19 -17.54 20.40
N ALA A 424 11.41 -17.83 21.45
CA ALA A 424 9.96 -17.81 21.38
C ALA A 424 9.42 -16.42 20.99
N GLY A 425 9.97 -15.34 21.57
CA GLY A 425 9.61 -13.97 21.21
C GLY A 425 9.97 -13.61 19.76
N ILE A 426 11.13 -14.04 19.28
CA ILE A 426 11.55 -13.87 17.88
C ILE A 426 10.61 -14.65 16.96
N LYS A 427 10.28 -15.91 17.29
CA LYS A 427 9.35 -16.76 16.53
C LYS A 427 7.98 -16.09 16.40
N THR A 428 7.38 -15.65 17.51
CA THR A 428 6.09 -14.95 17.50
C THR A 428 6.15 -13.70 16.63
N SER A 429 7.21 -12.91 16.75
CA SER A 429 7.38 -11.69 15.95
C SER A 429 7.56 -12.01 14.47
N ALA A 430 8.32 -13.05 14.12
CA ALA A 430 8.53 -13.45 12.74
C ALA A 430 7.21 -13.86 12.06
N VAL A 431 6.37 -14.65 12.74
CA VAL A 431 5.06 -15.07 12.22
C VAL A 431 4.13 -13.86 12.03
N ILE A 432 4.04 -12.98 13.03
CA ILE A 432 3.24 -11.74 12.93
C ILE A 432 3.75 -10.84 11.81
N ASN A 433 5.08 -10.73 11.66
CA ASN A 433 5.73 -9.90 10.65
C ASN A 433 5.41 -10.41 9.24
N VAL A 434 5.53 -11.72 8.97
CA VAL A 434 5.15 -12.31 7.67
C VAL A 434 3.70 -12.01 7.30
N GLY A 435 2.77 -12.16 8.26
CA GLY A 435 1.35 -11.88 8.03
C GLY A 435 1.08 -10.39 7.78
N THR A 436 1.56 -9.53 8.67
CA THR A 436 1.35 -8.07 8.60
C THR A 436 2.04 -7.45 7.37
N ALA A 437 3.13 -8.03 6.88
CA ALA A 437 3.84 -7.55 5.69
C ALA A 437 2.97 -7.54 4.43
N THR A 438 1.92 -8.36 4.36
CA THR A 438 0.94 -8.32 3.27
C THR A 438 0.22 -6.97 3.17
N LEU A 439 0.08 -6.24 4.28
CA LEU A 439 -0.51 -4.89 4.27
C LEU A 439 0.43 -3.85 3.62
N GLY A 440 1.72 -4.14 3.49
CA GLY A 440 2.68 -3.22 2.86
C GLY A 440 2.34 -2.90 1.40
N ALA A 441 1.63 -3.79 0.70
CA ALA A 441 1.16 -3.54 -0.66
C ALA A 441 0.20 -2.33 -0.75
N LEU A 442 -0.50 -1.96 0.33
CA LEU A 442 -1.38 -0.78 0.36
C LEU A 442 -0.66 0.54 0.16
N ILE A 443 0.66 0.56 0.41
CA ILE A 443 1.52 1.73 0.23
C ILE A 443 2.60 1.47 -0.83
N GLY A 444 2.38 0.48 -1.70
CA GLY A 444 3.29 0.15 -2.80
C GLY A 444 4.56 -0.60 -2.39
N ALA A 445 4.61 -1.24 -1.22
CA ALA A 445 5.80 -1.99 -0.78
C ALA A 445 5.97 -3.34 -1.52
N GLY A 446 4.94 -3.81 -2.24
CA GLY A 446 4.95 -5.06 -2.98
C GLY A 446 4.74 -6.29 -2.10
N GLY A 447 5.39 -7.40 -2.48
CA GLY A 447 5.27 -8.67 -1.78
C GLY A 447 3.97 -9.42 -2.07
N TYR A 448 3.64 -10.40 -1.24
CA TYR A 448 2.43 -11.22 -1.42
C TYR A 448 1.12 -10.45 -1.23
N GLY A 449 1.18 -9.25 -0.62
CA GLY A 449 0.03 -8.37 -0.53
C GLY A 449 -0.48 -7.87 -1.88
N GLN A 450 0.41 -7.71 -2.86
CA GLN A 450 0.05 -7.15 -4.16
C GLN A 450 -1.03 -7.99 -4.88
N PRO A 451 -0.81 -9.31 -5.14
CA PRO A 451 -1.84 -10.14 -5.77
C PRO A 451 -3.14 -10.25 -4.94
N ILE A 452 -3.06 -10.16 -3.60
CA ILE A 452 -4.26 -10.15 -2.73
C ILE A 452 -5.12 -8.91 -3.03
N LEU A 453 -4.52 -7.72 -3.01
CA LEU A 453 -5.23 -6.47 -3.26
C LEU A 453 -5.74 -6.38 -4.70
N THR A 454 -4.92 -6.78 -5.67
CA THR A 454 -5.31 -6.86 -7.08
C THR A 454 -6.50 -7.80 -7.27
N GLY A 455 -6.46 -8.99 -6.66
CA GLY A 455 -7.55 -9.96 -6.75
C GLY A 455 -8.83 -9.50 -6.06
N ILE A 456 -8.75 -8.75 -4.96
CA ILE A 456 -9.93 -8.13 -4.33
C ILE A 456 -10.58 -7.13 -5.29
N ARG A 457 -9.79 -6.24 -5.91
CA ARG A 457 -10.28 -5.23 -6.88
C ARG A 457 -10.91 -5.86 -8.11
N LEU A 458 -10.28 -6.89 -8.66
CA LEU A 458 -10.72 -7.55 -9.90
C LEU A 458 -11.75 -8.67 -9.67
N ASP A 459 -12.20 -8.85 -8.42
CA ASP A 459 -13.04 -9.99 -8.01
C ASP A 459 -12.54 -11.35 -8.55
N ASP A 460 -11.21 -11.55 -8.44
CA ASP A 460 -10.53 -12.76 -8.91
C ASP A 460 -9.95 -13.51 -7.71
N VAL A 461 -10.68 -14.55 -7.29
CA VAL A 461 -10.28 -15.45 -6.22
C VAL A 461 -8.94 -16.12 -6.52
N SER A 462 -8.61 -16.38 -7.79
CA SER A 462 -7.35 -17.00 -8.17
C SER A 462 -6.16 -16.10 -7.84
N LEU A 463 -6.29 -14.80 -8.10
CA LEU A 463 -5.28 -13.79 -7.74
C LEU A 463 -5.19 -13.60 -6.22
N ILE A 464 -6.33 -13.61 -5.52
CA ILE A 464 -6.33 -13.57 -4.05
C ILE A 464 -5.53 -14.75 -3.48
N LEU A 465 -5.76 -15.95 -4.02
CA LEU A 465 -5.06 -17.17 -3.61
C LEU A 465 -3.58 -17.18 -4.06
N GLU A 466 -3.23 -16.56 -5.20
CA GLU A 466 -1.84 -16.37 -5.68
C GLU A 466 -0.98 -15.64 -4.64
N GLY A 467 -1.56 -14.73 -3.85
CA GLY A 467 -0.87 -14.09 -2.72
C GLY A 467 -1.07 -14.78 -1.37
N ALA A 468 -2.32 -15.14 -1.04
CA ALA A 468 -2.68 -15.63 0.28
C ALA A 468 -2.06 -17.00 0.60
N ILE A 469 -2.04 -17.94 -0.37
CA ILE A 469 -1.49 -19.28 -0.14
C ILE A 469 0.03 -19.21 0.08
N PRO A 470 0.84 -18.53 -0.77
CA PRO A 470 2.27 -18.37 -0.50
C PRO A 470 2.58 -17.62 0.80
N ALA A 471 1.78 -16.60 1.17
CA ALA A 471 1.96 -15.89 2.43
C ALA A 471 1.72 -16.82 3.64
N ALA A 472 0.63 -17.60 3.63
CA ALA A 472 0.34 -18.58 4.67
C ALA A 472 1.40 -19.69 4.72
N GLY A 473 1.81 -20.20 3.56
CA GLY A 473 2.88 -21.19 3.43
C GLY A 473 4.22 -20.69 3.97
N LEU A 474 4.57 -19.43 3.68
CA LEU A 474 5.78 -18.80 4.22
C LEU A 474 5.69 -18.64 5.73
N ALA A 475 4.54 -18.24 6.28
CA ALA A 475 4.35 -18.12 7.73
C ALA A 475 4.52 -19.49 8.43
N MET A 476 3.94 -20.56 7.86
CA MET A 476 4.11 -21.92 8.36
C MET A 476 5.56 -22.42 8.23
N LEU A 477 6.22 -22.13 7.12
CA LEU A 477 7.63 -22.45 6.90
C LEU A 477 8.51 -21.76 7.94
N VAL A 478 8.32 -20.46 8.15
CA VAL A 478 9.03 -19.68 9.18
C VAL A 478 8.76 -20.26 10.56
N GLN A 479 7.51 -20.59 10.89
CA GLN A 479 7.15 -21.24 12.14
C GLN A 479 7.91 -22.57 12.34
N GLY A 480 7.91 -23.44 11.33
CA GLY A 480 8.61 -24.73 11.37
C GLY A 480 10.14 -24.59 11.45
N LEU A 481 10.71 -23.61 10.75
CA LEU A 481 12.15 -23.30 10.81
C LEU A 481 12.56 -22.87 12.22
N PHE A 482 11.76 -22.04 12.90
CA PHE A 482 12.03 -21.66 14.29
C PHE A 482 11.84 -22.82 15.27
N GLU A 483 10.86 -23.71 15.05
CA GLU A 483 10.70 -24.94 15.85
C GLU A 483 11.87 -25.91 15.70
N TRP A 484 12.43 -26.00 14.49
CA TRP A 484 13.65 -26.74 14.26
C TRP A 484 14.86 -26.05 14.90
N ALA A 485 14.97 -24.73 14.78
CA ALA A 485 16.04 -23.94 15.40
C ALA A 485 16.03 -24.04 16.94
N ASP A 486 14.86 -24.18 17.57
CA ASP A 486 14.72 -24.46 19.01
C ASP A 486 15.49 -25.73 19.40
N ARG A 487 15.45 -26.76 18.54
CA ARG A 487 16.21 -28.02 18.69
C ARG A 487 17.68 -27.91 18.30
N ALA A 488 18.17 -26.79 17.80
CA ALA A 488 19.60 -26.55 17.58
C ALA A 488 20.18 -25.62 18.66
N ILE A 489 19.50 -24.51 18.94
CA ILE A 489 20.00 -23.39 19.74
C ILE A 489 19.83 -23.61 21.25
N VAL A 490 18.73 -24.22 21.71
CA VAL A 490 18.49 -24.39 23.15
C VAL A 490 19.45 -25.42 23.75
N PRO A 491 20.22 -25.12 24.80
CA PRO A 491 21.15 -26.07 25.40
C PRO A 491 20.50 -27.42 25.77
N LYS A 492 21.22 -28.54 25.56
CA LYS A 492 20.71 -29.91 25.81
C LYS A 492 20.14 -30.10 27.23
N GLY A 493 20.72 -29.42 28.23
CA GLY A 493 20.26 -29.47 29.63
C GLY A 493 18.86 -28.91 29.85
N LEU A 494 18.48 -27.85 29.12
CA LEU A 494 17.14 -27.24 29.19
C LEU A 494 16.08 -28.08 28.45
N ARG A 495 16.48 -28.90 27.47
CA ARG A 495 15.59 -29.83 26.75
C ARG A 495 15.20 -31.06 27.58
N LEU A 496 16.04 -31.45 28.54
CA LEU A 496 15.83 -32.66 29.36
C LEU A 496 14.87 -32.44 30.53
N ALA A 497 14.75 -31.20 31.02
CA ALA A 497 13.85 -30.86 32.13
C ALA A 497 12.36 -31.05 31.79
N GLU A 498 12.00 -30.99 30.50
CA GLU A 498 10.63 -31.18 30.00
C GLU A 498 10.26 -32.63 29.77
N ARG A 499 11.20 -33.52 29.44
CA ARG A 499 10.88 -34.96 29.32
C ARG A 499 10.57 -35.64 30.66
N LYS A 500 10.75 -34.93 31.77
CA LYS A 500 10.49 -35.39 33.15
C LYS A 500 9.26 -34.72 33.79
N ARG A 501 8.56 -33.83 33.08
CA ARG A 501 7.24 -33.32 33.44
C ARG A 501 6.23 -33.85 32.42
#